data_AF-X1B5B2-F1
#
_entry.id   AF-X1B5B2-F1
#
_cell.length_a   1.000
_cell.length_b   1.000
_cell.length_c   1.000
_cell.angle_alpha   90.00
_cell.angle_beta   90.00
_cell.angle_gamma   90.00
#
_symmetry.space_group_name_H-M   'P 1'
#
loop_
_entity.id
_entity.type
_entity.pdbx_description
1 polymer ?
#
loop_
_entity_poly.entity_id
_entity_poly.type
_entity_poly.pdbx_seq_one_letter_code
_entity_poly.pdbx_strand_id
1 'polypeptide(L)'
;CYLRNCVFDSCDFTGCRFISVNFHGTSFRGCKFDYATFERTIVDSNILDTSCPGWENLKSTFARTLRTNFQQLGDATSANKAIKVELEATEAHLYKAWKSNESYYRKKYEGLNRAKKFSEWLKFKVLDFIWGNGESAYKLVRSIIIIFLLMTIYNVLAFTDPAKISSYWNSILAIPPIFLGVTSPSHYPELYLTFIVFIRLAAIGFLLSIIIKKFSRR
;
A
#
# COMPACT_ATOMS: atom_id res chain seq x y z
N CYS A 1 30.78 -12.13 -2.62
CA CYS A 1 31.31 -12.53 -3.95
C CYS A 1 31.15 -11.39 -4.95
N TYR A 2 32.04 -11.28 -5.94
CA TYR A 2 31.94 -10.29 -7.02
C TYR A 2 31.58 -11.00 -8.33
N LEU A 3 30.31 -10.94 -8.71
CA LEU A 3 29.72 -11.66 -9.85
C LEU A 3 29.12 -10.64 -10.81
N ARG A 4 29.96 -9.74 -11.34
CA ARG A 4 29.51 -8.66 -12.24
C ARG A 4 29.33 -9.17 -13.66
N ASN A 5 28.27 -8.73 -14.34
CA ASN A 5 27.96 -9.08 -15.73
C ASN A 5 27.89 -10.59 -16.00
N CYS A 6 27.48 -11.38 -15.00
CA CYS A 6 27.30 -12.82 -15.17
C CYS A 6 25.94 -13.13 -15.80
N VAL A 7 25.82 -14.32 -16.39
CA VAL A 7 24.54 -14.88 -16.81
C VAL A 7 24.33 -16.19 -16.08
N PHE A 8 23.33 -16.21 -15.21
CA PHE A 8 22.82 -17.44 -14.63
C PHE A 8 21.60 -17.85 -15.45
N ASP A 9 21.65 -19.04 -16.02
CA ASP A 9 20.56 -19.60 -16.83
C ASP A 9 20.03 -20.86 -16.14
N SER A 10 18.72 -20.90 -15.93
CA SER A 10 17.97 -22.05 -15.42
C SER A 10 18.51 -22.61 -14.10
N CYS A 11 19.09 -21.74 -13.26
CA CYS A 11 19.66 -22.11 -11.96
C CYS A 11 18.59 -22.18 -10.88
N ASP A 12 18.73 -23.12 -9.95
CA ASP A 12 17.87 -23.21 -8.76
C ASP A 12 18.56 -22.57 -7.55
N PHE A 13 18.06 -21.40 -7.12
CA PHE A 13 18.52 -20.69 -5.93
C PHE A 13 17.54 -20.81 -4.76
N THR A 14 16.75 -21.90 -4.72
CA THR A 14 15.79 -22.13 -3.66
C THR A 14 16.47 -22.15 -2.29
N GLY A 15 16.00 -21.30 -1.38
CA GLY A 15 16.56 -21.15 -0.03
C GLY A 15 17.93 -20.48 0.05
N CYS A 16 18.48 -19.98 -1.07
CA CYS A 16 19.78 -19.30 -1.05
C CYS A 16 19.74 -17.99 -0.27
N ARG A 17 20.86 -17.68 0.37
CA ARG A 17 21.08 -16.42 1.07
C ARG A 17 22.21 -15.66 0.40
N PHE A 18 21.88 -14.56 -0.26
CA PHE A 18 22.86 -13.67 -0.89
C PHE A 18 23.20 -12.53 0.07
N ILE A 19 24.43 -12.53 0.58
CA ILE A 19 24.90 -11.56 1.57
C ILE A 19 26.14 -10.85 1.01
N SER A 20 26.09 -9.53 0.93
CA SER A 20 27.22 -8.71 0.45
C SER A 20 27.77 -9.18 -0.91
N VAL A 21 26.86 -9.54 -1.83
CA VAL A 21 27.23 -9.97 -3.20
C VAL A 21 27.08 -8.79 -4.16
N ASN A 22 27.96 -8.69 -5.15
CA ASN A 22 27.79 -7.76 -6.26
C ASN A 22 27.35 -8.51 -7.51
N PHE A 23 26.08 -8.32 -7.89
CA PHE A 23 25.45 -8.83 -9.11
C PHE A 23 25.18 -7.72 -10.13
N HIS A 24 25.88 -6.59 -10.07
CA HIS A 24 25.67 -5.50 -11.02
C HIS A 24 25.75 -6.00 -12.48
N GLY A 25 24.73 -5.72 -13.29
CA GLY A 25 24.67 -6.14 -14.69
C GLY A 25 24.46 -7.65 -14.89
N THR A 26 24.15 -8.41 -13.85
CA THR A 26 23.91 -9.85 -13.93
C THR A 26 22.48 -10.13 -14.38
N SER A 27 22.30 -11.18 -15.19
CA SER A 27 21.01 -11.67 -15.62
C SER A 27 20.71 -13.05 -15.02
N PHE A 28 19.46 -13.25 -14.58
CA PHE A 28 18.95 -14.51 -14.03
C PHE A 28 17.83 -15.06 -14.92
N ARG A 29 18.18 -15.74 -16.01
CA ARG A 29 17.20 -16.25 -16.99
C ARG A 29 16.64 -17.57 -16.51
N GLY A 30 15.32 -17.69 -16.35
CA GLY A 30 14.69 -18.96 -15.95
C GLY A 30 15.08 -19.47 -14.55
N CYS A 31 15.72 -18.65 -13.72
CA CYS A 31 16.17 -19.06 -12.40
C CYS A 31 15.01 -19.09 -11.39
N LYS A 32 15.12 -19.96 -10.39
CA LYS A 32 14.17 -20.07 -9.28
C LYS A 32 14.73 -19.41 -8.02
N PHE A 33 13.90 -18.64 -7.33
CA PHE A 33 14.27 -17.91 -6.11
C PHE A 33 13.30 -18.18 -4.96
N ASP A 34 12.67 -19.36 -4.94
CA ASP A 34 11.74 -19.72 -3.88
C ASP A 34 12.48 -19.69 -2.53
N TYR A 35 11.95 -18.95 -1.56
CA TYR A 35 12.57 -18.75 -0.24
C TYR A 35 13.98 -18.09 -0.25
N ALA A 36 14.41 -17.49 -1.36
CA ALA A 36 15.68 -16.79 -1.42
C ALA A 36 15.66 -15.45 -0.66
N THR A 37 16.81 -15.05 -0.13
CA THR A 37 16.98 -13.80 0.62
C THR A 37 18.18 -13.01 0.14
N PHE A 38 18.07 -11.68 0.22
CA PHE A 38 19.10 -10.73 -0.20
C PHE A 38 19.39 -9.76 0.96
N GLU A 39 20.67 -9.56 1.25
CA GLU A 39 21.15 -8.66 2.30
C GLU A 39 22.41 -7.95 1.81
N ARG A 40 22.44 -6.61 1.87
CA ARG A 40 23.55 -5.77 1.39
C ARG A 40 24.09 -6.17 0.01
N THR A 41 23.23 -6.66 -0.87
CA THR A 41 23.59 -7.26 -2.17
C THR A 41 23.21 -6.32 -3.30
N ILE A 42 24.18 -5.91 -4.11
CA ILE A 42 23.95 -5.06 -5.28
C ILE A 42 23.32 -5.94 -6.35
N VAL A 43 22.07 -5.68 -6.72
CA VAL A 43 21.32 -6.41 -7.74
C VAL A 43 20.39 -5.45 -8.46
N ASP A 44 20.20 -5.65 -9.76
CA ASP A 44 19.31 -4.79 -10.56
C ASP A 44 17.84 -5.11 -10.28
N SER A 45 16.99 -4.08 -10.29
CA SER A 45 15.55 -4.26 -10.00
C SER A 45 14.76 -4.95 -11.12
N ASN A 46 15.40 -5.29 -12.23
CA ASN A 46 14.84 -6.14 -13.29
C ASN A 46 14.55 -7.58 -12.80
N ILE A 47 15.22 -8.02 -11.73
CA ILE A 47 14.97 -9.31 -11.10
C ILE A 47 13.50 -9.46 -10.63
N LEU A 48 12.86 -8.34 -10.27
CA LEU A 48 11.45 -8.29 -9.90
C LEU A 48 10.50 -8.47 -11.08
N ASP A 49 10.96 -8.31 -12.32
CA ASP A 49 10.13 -8.48 -13.52
C ASP A 49 10.22 -9.90 -14.07
N THR A 50 11.39 -10.54 -13.95
CA THR A 50 11.69 -11.80 -14.64
C THR A 50 11.79 -13.01 -13.73
N SER A 51 12.10 -12.79 -12.45
CA SER A 51 12.55 -13.88 -11.55
C SER A 51 11.68 -14.02 -10.29
N CYS A 52 10.52 -13.38 -10.28
CA CYS A 52 9.58 -13.52 -9.17
C CYS A 52 9.05 -14.96 -9.07
N PRO A 53 9.02 -15.53 -7.85
CA PRO A 53 8.35 -16.81 -7.60
C PRO A 53 6.91 -16.85 -8.13
N GLY A 54 6.48 -18.04 -8.57
CA GLY A 54 5.13 -18.22 -9.12
C GLY A 54 4.02 -18.12 -8.07
N TRP A 55 4.30 -18.54 -6.83
CA TRP A 55 3.30 -18.53 -5.76
C TRP A 55 3.24 -17.14 -5.10
N GLU A 56 2.04 -16.58 -4.95
CA GLU A 56 1.87 -15.18 -4.52
C GLU A 56 2.47 -14.89 -3.14
N ASN A 57 2.42 -15.84 -2.21
CA ASN A 57 3.04 -15.70 -0.90
C ASN A 57 4.58 -15.68 -0.98
N LEU A 58 5.16 -16.47 -1.90
CA LEU A 58 6.60 -16.50 -2.15
C LEU A 58 7.03 -15.23 -2.88
N LYS A 59 6.25 -14.77 -3.87
CA LYS A 59 6.46 -13.51 -4.57
C LYS A 59 6.46 -12.31 -3.63
N SER A 60 5.46 -12.23 -2.75
CA SER A 60 5.39 -11.19 -1.70
C SER A 60 6.63 -11.22 -0.80
N THR A 61 7.04 -12.42 -0.37
CA THR A 61 8.24 -12.57 0.48
C THR A 61 9.52 -12.19 -0.26
N PHE A 62 9.68 -12.60 -1.50
CA PHE A 62 10.82 -12.27 -2.36
C PHE A 62 10.92 -10.76 -2.64
N ALA A 63 9.80 -10.13 -2.96
CA ALA A 63 9.75 -8.68 -3.14
C ALA A 63 10.11 -7.93 -1.84
N ARG A 64 9.66 -8.42 -0.69
CA ARG A 64 9.98 -7.84 0.63
C ARG A 64 11.46 -7.95 1.00
N THR A 65 12.11 -9.07 0.70
CA THR A 65 13.56 -9.24 0.96
C THR A 65 14.36 -8.28 0.08
N LEU A 66 14.04 -8.19 -1.21
CA LEU A 66 14.64 -7.24 -2.13
C LEU A 66 14.36 -5.78 -1.74
N ARG A 67 13.14 -5.45 -1.32
CA ARG A 67 12.79 -4.11 -0.81
C ARG A 67 13.73 -3.72 0.32
N THR A 68 13.89 -4.59 1.31
CA THR A 68 14.73 -4.33 2.49
C THR A 68 16.18 -4.15 2.09
N ASN A 69 16.67 -4.99 1.16
CA ASN A 69 18.00 -4.88 0.58
C ASN A 69 18.21 -3.54 -0.15
N PHE A 70 17.29 -3.13 -1.03
CA PHE A 70 17.39 -1.85 -1.73
C PHE A 70 17.35 -0.66 -0.77
N GLN A 71 16.55 -0.73 0.29
CA GLN A 71 16.53 0.30 1.33
C GLN A 71 17.88 0.40 2.06
N GLN A 72 18.53 -0.73 2.37
CA GLN A 72 19.86 -0.75 2.98
C GLN A 72 20.92 -0.13 2.07
N LEU A 73 20.75 -0.23 0.75
CA LEU A 73 21.66 0.34 -0.25
C LEU A 73 21.34 1.80 -0.61
N GLY A 74 20.27 2.37 -0.07
CA GLY A 74 19.81 3.73 -0.43
C GLY A 74 19.16 3.83 -1.82
N ASP A 75 18.84 2.70 -2.47
CA ASP A 75 18.15 2.69 -3.76
C ASP A 75 16.63 2.83 -3.59
N ALA A 76 16.18 4.07 -3.43
CA ALA A 76 14.78 4.38 -3.23
C ALA A 76 13.90 3.97 -4.43
N THR A 77 14.42 4.02 -5.66
CA THR A 77 13.67 3.69 -6.88
C THR A 77 13.37 2.20 -6.94
N SER A 78 14.39 1.36 -6.77
CA SER A 78 14.24 -0.09 -6.74
C SER A 78 13.43 -0.56 -5.53
N ALA A 79 13.60 0.09 -4.37
CA ALA A 79 12.77 -0.18 -3.20
C ALA A 79 11.27 0.09 -3.47
N ASN A 80 10.93 1.20 -4.13
CA ASN A 80 9.54 1.52 -4.50
C ASN A 80 8.97 0.50 -5.49
N LYS A 81 9.78 0.02 -6.43
CA LYS A 81 9.37 -1.05 -7.35
C LYS A 81 9.08 -2.36 -6.59
N ALA A 82 9.96 -2.74 -5.67
CA ALA A 82 9.78 -3.93 -4.82
C ALA A 82 8.51 -3.84 -3.97
N ILE A 83 8.22 -2.67 -3.39
CA ILE A 83 6.97 -2.39 -2.66
C ILE A 83 5.74 -2.65 -3.53
N LYS A 84 5.75 -2.16 -4.77
CA LYS A 84 4.62 -2.35 -5.69
C LYS A 84 4.37 -3.84 -5.95
N VAL A 85 5.41 -4.61 -6.24
CA VAL A 85 5.32 -6.06 -6.44
C VAL A 85 4.86 -6.78 -5.17
N GLU A 86 5.36 -6.37 -3.99
CA GLU A 86 4.95 -6.91 -2.69
C GLU A 86 3.45 -6.67 -2.44
N LEU A 87 2.94 -5.47 -2.70
CA LEU A 87 1.52 -5.12 -2.53
C LEU A 87 0.63 -5.88 -3.51
N GLU A 88 1.01 -5.96 -4.79
CA GLU A 88 0.26 -6.69 -5.82
C GLU A 88 0.17 -8.19 -5.51
N ALA A 89 1.29 -8.80 -5.11
CA ALA A 89 1.34 -10.20 -4.70
C ALA A 89 0.50 -10.46 -3.44
N THR A 90 0.54 -9.54 -2.47
CA THR A 90 -0.25 -9.63 -1.24
C THR A 90 -1.74 -9.55 -1.53
N GLU A 91 -2.16 -8.61 -2.40
CA GLU A 91 -3.55 -8.51 -2.83
C GLU A 91 -4.03 -9.80 -3.50
N ALA A 92 -3.26 -10.29 -4.48
CA ALA A 92 -3.56 -11.52 -5.21
C ALA A 92 -3.65 -12.72 -4.26
N HIS A 93 -2.74 -12.83 -3.29
CA HIS A 93 -2.75 -13.89 -2.29
C HIS A 93 -4.03 -13.86 -1.43
N LEU A 94 -4.40 -12.69 -0.90
CA LEU A 94 -5.60 -12.53 -0.07
C LEU A 94 -6.87 -12.84 -0.86
N TYR A 95 -6.96 -12.35 -2.09
CA TYR A 95 -8.08 -12.64 -2.98
C TYR A 95 -8.20 -14.12 -3.31
N LYS A 96 -7.09 -14.78 -3.68
CA LYS A 96 -7.07 -16.22 -3.97
C LYS A 96 -7.40 -17.05 -2.74
N ALA A 97 -6.89 -16.69 -1.56
CA ALA A 97 -7.21 -17.36 -0.31
C ALA A 97 -8.71 -17.33 0.01
N TRP A 98 -9.35 -16.18 -0.21
CA TRP A 98 -10.79 -16.05 -0.09
C TRP A 98 -11.56 -16.84 -1.17
N LYS A 99 -11.25 -16.63 -2.45
CA LYS A 99 -12.15 -16.99 -3.57
C LYS A 99 -11.65 -18.10 -4.49
N SER A 100 -10.34 -18.25 -4.71
CA SER A 100 -9.79 -19.18 -5.72
C SER A 100 -10.14 -20.64 -5.43
N ASN A 101 -10.35 -21.46 -6.45
CA ASN A 101 -10.60 -22.91 -6.33
C ASN A 101 -9.32 -23.76 -6.43
N GLU A 102 -8.14 -23.13 -6.53
CA GLU A 102 -6.86 -23.84 -6.55
C GLU A 102 -6.68 -24.77 -5.34
N SER A 103 -6.15 -25.98 -5.59
CA SER A 103 -5.96 -27.02 -4.57
C SER A 103 -5.18 -26.51 -3.35
N TYR A 104 -4.11 -25.74 -3.56
CA TYR A 104 -3.31 -25.14 -2.48
C TYR A 104 -4.17 -24.28 -1.54
N TYR A 105 -4.96 -23.35 -2.09
CA TYR A 105 -5.77 -22.43 -1.29
C TYR A 105 -6.97 -23.13 -0.64
N ARG A 106 -7.54 -24.15 -1.29
CA ARG A 106 -8.63 -24.94 -0.71
C ARG A 106 -8.17 -25.80 0.45
N LYS A 107 -7.03 -26.50 0.31
CA LYS A 107 -6.44 -27.30 1.40
C LYS A 107 -5.96 -26.44 2.57
N LYS A 108 -5.51 -25.21 2.31
CA LYS A 108 -4.96 -24.32 3.34
C LYS A 108 -6.00 -23.47 4.06
N TYR A 109 -7.07 -23.04 3.37
CA TYR A 109 -8.07 -22.13 3.90
C TYR A 109 -9.48 -22.70 3.73
N GLU A 110 -10.04 -23.18 4.84
CA GLU A 110 -11.36 -23.83 4.90
C GLU A 110 -12.30 -23.11 5.87
N GLY A 111 -13.61 -23.21 5.62
CA GLY A 111 -14.67 -22.67 6.49
C GLY A 111 -14.45 -21.20 6.88
N LEU A 112 -14.45 -20.93 8.19
CA LEU A 112 -14.28 -19.58 8.76
C LEU A 112 -12.94 -18.94 8.41
N ASN A 113 -11.89 -19.72 8.13
CA ASN A 113 -10.60 -19.15 7.71
C ASN A 113 -10.70 -18.44 6.37
N ARG A 114 -11.63 -18.84 5.48
CA ARG A 114 -11.90 -18.11 4.24
C ARG A 114 -12.57 -16.77 4.52
N ALA A 115 -13.60 -16.75 5.37
CA ALA A 115 -14.27 -15.51 5.74
C ALA A 115 -13.29 -14.51 6.41
N LYS A 116 -12.34 -15.01 7.20
CA LYS A 116 -11.23 -14.19 7.71
C LYS A 116 -10.33 -13.65 6.60
N LYS A 117 -10.01 -14.45 5.57
CA LYS A 117 -9.23 -13.97 4.42
C LYS A 117 -9.99 -12.94 3.59
N PHE A 118 -11.32 -13.04 3.52
CA PHE A 118 -12.15 -11.99 2.93
C PHE A 118 -12.05 -10.68 3.70
N SER A 119 -12.16 -10.70 5.03
CA SER A 119 -12.08 -9.47 5.82
C SER A 119 -10.68 -8.86 5.75
N GLU A 120 -9.62 -9.67 5.72
CA GLU A 120 -8.25 -9.22 5.47
C GLU A 120 -8.10 -8.58 4.07
N TRP A 121 -8.64 -9.20 3.02
CA TRP A 121 -8.64 -8.65 1.67
C TRP A 121 -9.43 -7.32 1.59
N LEU A 122 -10.61 -7.27 2.20
CA LEU A 122 -11.45 -6.08 2.23
C LEU A 122 -10.74 -4.94 2.97
N LYS A 123 -10.14 -5.23 4.14
CA LYS A 123 -9.31 -4.27 4.87
C LYS A 123 -8.16 -3.76 4.00
N PHE A 124 -7.45 -4.67 3.31
CA PHE A 124 -6.36 -4.29 2.40
C PHE A 124 -6.84 -3.37 1.28
N LYS A 125 -8.00 -3.65 0.67
CA LYS A 125 -8.59 -2.79 -0.36
C LYS A 125 -9.04 -1.43 0.17
N VAL A 126 -9.65 -1.39 1.36
CA VAL A 126 -10.06 -0.14 2.01
C VAL A 126 -8.83 0.72 2.34
N LEU A 127 -7.76 0.13 2.87
CA LEU A 127 -6.51 0.83 3.12
C LEU A 127 -5.81 1.26 1.81
N ASP A 128 -5.84 0.44 0.76
CA ASP A 128 -5.34 0.87 -0.54
C ASP A 128 -6.13 2.07 -1.07
N PHE A 129 -7.46 2.06 -0.89
CA PHE A 129 -8.31 3.16 -1.31
C PHE A 129 -8.05 4.42 -0.48
N ILE A 130 -8.02 4.35 0.85
CA ILE A 130 -7.91 5.54 1.69
C ILE A 130 -6.57 6.25 1.48
N TRP A 131 -5.46 5.52 1.43
CA TRP A 131 -4.10 6.10 1.46
C TRP A 131 -3.03 5.24 0.76
N GLY A 132 -3.45 4.29 -0.08
CA GLY A 132 -2.54 3.46 -0.87
C GLY A 132 -1.67 2.54 -0.01
N ASN A 133 -2.23 1.96 1.06
CA ASN A 133 -1.48 1.17 2.03
C ASN A 133 -0.24 1.90 2.60
N GLY A 134 -0.31 3.22 2.73
CA GLY A 134 0.78 4.05 3.22
C GLY A 134 1.90 4.31 2.19
N GLU A 135 1.61 4.18 0.89
CA GLU A 135 2.56 4.49 -0.20
C GLU A 135 2.10 5.67 -1.08
N SER A 136 0.83 6.12 -1.00
CA SER A 136 0.31 7.15 -1.91
C SER A 136 -0.29 8.35 -1.18
N ALA A 137 0.47 9.45 -1.13
CA ALA A 137 -0.04 10.74 -0.68
C ALA A 137 -1.21 11.23 -1.55
N TYR A 138 -1.17 10.96 -2.86
CA TYR A 138 -2.25 11.34 -3.77
C TYR A 138 -3.57 10.65 -3.43
N LYS A 139 -3.57 9.35 -3.10
CA LYS A 139 -4.78 8.64 -2.66
C LYS A 139 -5.33 9.21 -1.36
N LEU A 140 -4.45 9.63 -0.42
CA LEU A 140 -4.87 10.31 0.81
C LEU A 140 -5.52 11.67 0.53
N VAL A 141 -4.91 12.49 -0.33
CA VAL A 141 -5.51 13.78 -0.75
C VAL A 141 -6.88 13.58 -1.38
N ARG A 142 -7.00 12.60 -2.29
CA ARG A 142 -8.30 12.23 -2.88
C ARG A 142 -9.32 11.84 -1.81
N SER A 143 -8.93 11.06 -0.80
CA SER A 143 -9.83 10.66 0.29
C SER A 143 -10.30 11.85 1.13
N ILE A 144 -9.41 12.83 1.38
CA ILE A 144 -9.78 14.10 2.05
C ILE A 144 -10.79 14.88 1.20
N ILE A 145 -10.60 14.97 -0.12
CA ILE A 145 -11.55 15.61 -1.03
C ILE A 145 -12.92 14.90 -0.98
N ILE A 146 -12.96 13.58 -0.97
CA ILE A 146 -14.21 12.81 -0.84
C ILE A 146 -14.90 13.14 0.49
N ILE A 147 -14.15 13.21 1.60
CA ILE A 147 -14.69 13.62 2.90
C ILE A 147 -15.27 15.03 2.82
N PHE A 148 -14.60 15.97 2.16
CA PHE A 148 -15.12 17.34 2.01
C PHE A 148 -16.43 17.37 1.21
N LEU A 149 -16.55 16.56 0.16
CA LEU A 149 -17.78 16.44 -0.60
C LEU A 149 -18.92 15.84 0.25
N LEU A 150 -18.64 14.81 1.04
CA LEU A 150 -19.62 14.21 1.95
C LEU A 150 -20.06 15.20 3.04
N MET A 151 -19.12 15.94 3.62
CA MET A 151 -19.42 17.00 4.60
C MET A 151 -20.24 18.13 3.97
N THR A 152 -19.95 18.50 2.72
CA THR A 152 -20.70 19.51 1.98
C THR A 152 -22.15 19.05 1.78
N ILE A 153 -22.35 17.83 1.29
CA ILE A 153 -23.69 17.27 1.09
C ILE A 153 -24.46 17.23 2.41
N TYR A 154 -23.84 16.72 3.48
CA TYR A 154 -24.45 16.68 4.79
C TYR A 154 -24.83 18.07 5.31
N ASN A 155 -23.91 19.04 5.20
CA ASN A 155 -24.18 20.41 5.63
C ASN A 155 -25.39 21.00 4.88
N VAL A 156 -25.43 20.79 3.57
CA VAL A 156 -26.50 21.35 2.74
C VAL A 156 -27.85 20.78 3.13
N LEU A 157 -27.93 19.45 3.28
CA LEU A 157 -29.16 18.73 3.60
C LEU A 157 -29.67 18.99 5.03
N ALA A 158 -28.76 19.20 5.98
CA ALA A 158 -29.12 19.30 7.40
C ALA A 158 -29.29 20.74 7.90
N PHE A 159 -28.53 21.71 7.37
CA PHE A 159 -28.44 23.07 7.94
C PHE A 159 -28.71 24.20 6.95
N THR A 160 -28.88 23.91 5.66
CA THR A 160 -29.13 24.93 4.63
C THR A 160 -30.30 24.55 3.72
N ASP A 161 -30.42 25.24 2.59
CA ASP A 161 -31.46 25.02 1.58
C ASP A 161 -30.93 24.20 0.39
N PRO A 162 -31.32 22.92 0.22
CA PRO A 162 -30.86 22.06 -0.87
C PRO A 162 -31.33 22.49 -2.26
N ALA A 163 -32.38 23.32 -2.36
CA ALA A 163 -32.88 23.78 -3.65
C ALA A 163 -31.96 24.85 -4.28
N LYS A 164 -31.06 25.45 -3.48
CA LYS A 164 -30.19 26.54 -3.92
C LYS A 164 -28.79 26.05 -4.23
N ILE A 165 -28.34 26.27 -5.47
CA ILE A 165 -26.96 25.98 -5.91
C ILE A 165 -25.93 26.77 -5.07
N SER A 166 -26.27 28.00 -4.65
CA SER A 166 -25.40 28.81 -3.80
C SER A 166 -25.12 28.18 -2.43
N SER A 167 -26.06 27.39 -1.89
CA SER A 167 -25.85 26.64 -0.64
C SER A 167 -24.70 25.65 -0.75
N TYR A 168 -24.59 24.95 -1.89
CA TYR A 168 -23.50 24.01 -2.15
C TYR A 168 -22.16 24.74 -2.29
N TRP A 169 -22.11 25.83 -3.06
CA TRP A 169 -20.88 26.59 -3.25
C TRP A 169 -20.35 27.17 -1.94
N ASN A 170 -21.22 27.79 -1.15
CA ASN A 170 -20.87 28.33 0.16
C ASN A 170 -20.41 27.21 1.11
N SER A 171 -21.06 26.05 1.08
CA SER A 171 -20.67 24.89 1.88
C SER A 171 -19.28 24.38 1.51
N ILE A 172 -18.97 24.24 0.22
CA ILE A 172 -17.63 23.80 -0.25
C ILE A 172 -16.52 24.69 0.31
N LEU A 173 -16.75 26.01 0.35
CA LEU A 173 -15.78 26.96 0.90
C LEU A 173 -15.70 26.93 2.43
N ALA A 174 -16.81 26.65 3.12
CA ALA A 174 -16.87 26.59 4.57
C ALA A 174 -16.32 25.28 5.17
N ILE A 175 -16.38 24.16 4.44
CA ILE A 175 -15.96 22.84 4.96
C ILE A 175 -14.47 22.76 5.32
N PRO A 176 -13.50 23.23 4.51
CA PRO A 176 -12.08 23.14 4.84
C PRO A 176 -11.69 23.78 6.19
N PRO A 177 -12.05 25.04 6.51
CA PRO A 177 -11.71 25.62 7.81
C PRO A 177 -12.44 24.91 8.97
N ILE A 178 -13.64 24.37 8.75
CA ILE A 178 -14.33 23.54 9.76
C ILE A 178 -13.57 22.24 10.00
N PHE A 179 -13.20 21.52 8.93
CA PHE A 179 -12.48 20.26 9.03
C PHE A 179 -11.12 20.45 9.69
N LEU A 180 -10.40 21.53 9.38
CA LEU A 180 -9.13 21.86 10.01
C LEU A 180 -9.31 22.37 11.45
N GLY A 181 -10.52 22.76 11.85
CA GLY A 181 -10.87 23.27 13.17
C GLY A 181 -10.47 24.73 13.41
N VAL A 182 -10.35 25.50 12.33
CA VAL A 182 -10.22 26.97 12.38
C VAL A 182 -11.55 27.59 12.82
N THR A 183 -12.67 26.99 12.40
CA THR A 183 -14.02 27.43 12.71
C THR A 183 -14.85 26.28 13.26
N SER A 184 -15.63 26.53 14.32
CA SER A 184 -16.53 25.54 14.92
C SER A 184 -17.94 26.12 14.98
N PRO A 185 -18.82 25.79 14.02
CA PRO A 185 -20.18 26.33 13.99
C PRO A 185 -21.00 25.82 15.18
N SER A 186 -21.66 26.73 15.90
CA SER A 186 -22.47 26.40 17.09
C SER A 186 -23.74 25.61 16.78
N HIS A 187 -24.21 25.64 15.53
CA HIS A 187 -25.40 24.92 15.09
C HIS A 187 -25.14 23.45 14.74
N TYR A 188 -23.87 23.01 14.71
CA TYR A 188 -23.54 21.61 14.47
C TYR A 188 -23.67 20.80 15.77
N PRO A 189 -24.29 19.60 15.71
CA PRO A 189 -24.33 18.69 16.85
C PRO A 189 -22.92 18.33 17.32
N GLU A 190 -22.72 18.25 18.63
CA GLU A 190 -21.41 17.95 19.23
C GLU A 190 -20.84 16.61 18.70
N LEU A 191 -21.68 15.58 18.57
CA LEU A 191 -21.27 14.28 18.02
C LEU A 191 -20.70 14.39 16.60
N TYR A 192 -21.27 15.27 15.77
CA TYR A 192 -20.77 15.49 14.41
C TYR A 192 -19.40 16.19 14.43
N LEU A 193 -19.24 17.20 15.28
CA LEU A 193 -17.95 17.87 15.49
C LEU A 193 -16.89 16.90 16.02
N THR A 194 -17.23 16.03 16.98
CA THR A 194 -16.33 14.99 17.49
C THR A 194 -15.89 14.05 16.36
N PHE A 195 -16.81 13.63 15.50
CA PHE A 195 -16.49 12.77 14.37
C PHE A 195 -15.55 13.44 13.36
N ILE A 196 -15.78 14.72 13.04
CA ILE A 196 -14.87 15.52 12.20
C ILE A 196 -13.47 15.56 12.81
N VAL A 197 -13.36 15.84 14.11
CA VAL A 197 -12.07 15.88 14.82
C VAL A 197 -11.36 14.53 14.75
N PHE A 198 -12.08 13.42 14.95
CA PHE A 198 -11.51 12.08 14.84
C PHE A 198 -10.95 11.81 13.44
N ILE A 199 -11.71 12.10 12.39
CA ILE A 199 -11.26 11.94 11.00
C ILE A 199 -10.05 12.84 10.71
N ARG A 200 -10.06 14.10 11.17
CA ARG A 200 -8.94 15.02 11.03
C ARG A 200 -7.67 14.43 11.63
N LEU A 201 -7.73 13.93 12.86
CA LEU A 201 -6.57 13.35 13.55
C LEU A 201 -6.05 12.11 12.80
N ALA A 202 -6.95 11.24 12.32
CA ALA A 202 -6.56 10.09 11.51
C ALA A 202 -5.89 10.52 10.19
N ALA A 203 -6.44 11.52 9.49
CA ALA A 203 -5.89 12.04 8.24
C ALA A 203 -4.49 12.66 8.43
N ILE A 204 -4.29 13.43 9.50
CA ILE A 204 -2.98 13.99 9.86
C ILE A 204 -2.00 12.85 10.20
N GLY A 205 -2.41 11.85 10.98
CA GLY A 205 -1.59 10.69 11.30
C GLY A 205 -1.15 9.92 10.05
N PHE A 206 -2.06 9.71 9.10
CA PHE A 206 -1.75 9.09 7.82
C PHE A 206 -0.78 9.92 6.97
N LEU A 207 -0.98 11.24 6.92
CA LEU A 207 -0.09 12.15 6.20
C LEU A 207 1.33 12.12 6.79
N LEU A 208 1.45 12.23 8.12
CA LEU A 208 2.73 12.17 8.83
C LEU A 208 3.44 10.84 8.60
N SER A 209 2.72 9.71 8.66
CA SER A 209 3.29 8.39 8.38
C SER A 209 3.89 8.31 6.97
N ILE A 210 3.20 8.85 5.95
CA ILE A 210 3.70 8.88 4.57
C ILE A 210 4.93 9.79 4.46
N ILE A 211 4.90 10.97 5.11
CA ILE A 211 6.01 11.94 5.08
C ILE A 211 7.25 11.35 5.74
N ILE A 212 7.14 10.84 6.97
CA ILE A 212 8.26 10.25 7.72
C ILE A 212 8.90 9.13 6.91
N LYS A 213 8.08 8.24 6.33
CA LYS A 213 8.55 7.14 5.49
C LYS A 213 9.31 7.62 4.25
N LYS A 214 8.91 8.75 3.66
CA LYS A 214 9.58 9.32 2.48
C LYS A 214 10.90 9.98 2.84
N PHE A 215 10.99 10.62 4.01
CA PHE A 215 12.23 11.21 4.52
C PHE A 215 13.20 10.17 5.07
N SER A 216 12.73 9.11 5.75
CA SER A 216 13.59 8.04 6.28
C SER A 216 14.21 7.15 5.19
N ARG A 217 13.77 7.30 3.93
CA ARG A 217 14.31 6.61 2.75
C ARG A 217 15.41 7.41 2.05
N ARG A 218 15.64 8.67 2.44
CA ARG A 218 16.72 9.54 1.95
C ARG A 218 17.84 9.59 2.98
#